data_AF-E8NGK1-F1
#
_entry.id   AF-E8NGK1-F1
#
_cell.length_a   1.000
_cell.length_b   1.000
_cell.length_c   1.000
_cell.angle_alpha   90.00
_cell.angle_beta   90.00
_cell.angle_gamma   90.00
#
_symmetry.space_group_name_H-M   'P 1'
#
loop_
_entity.id
_entity.type
_entity.pdbx_description
1 polymer ?
#
loop_
_entity_poly.entity_id
_entity_poly.type
_entity_poly.pdbx_seq_one_letter_code
_entity_poly.pdbx_strand_id
1 'polypeptide(L)'
;MTTRARIGIAAAVLGTVAVGGAAVVMFGWMIDETRFDRPDPAFDALASEIAAVPGVTDVQKQRWVEAPAFLATSSWVQVTAEASAFPEVREIACETTYPDAVEWGFDLESAGGTRVSAFADAARGCPAFGFDLEPVASEIFRVAPGSVIQAAIWDAERFALSSLDGGASEVVAHLLPLVAHADTLREAAGVDPAMPVEVSGPRLGVEIGPGEAAGYHALLTTLIGDHDVSFFSFGGGGTPIDGVEKVQVTAPDAQHAAIERLIADSGLPVADLPVAFLE
;
A
#
# COMPACT_ATOMS: atom_id res chain seq x y z
N MET A 1 50.30 -14.18 35.45
CA MET A 1 49.94 -14.87 34.19
C MET A 1 48.67 -14.23 33.67
N THR A 2 48.81 -13.53 32.57
CA THR A 2 47.89 -12.55 31.97
C THR A 2 47.26 -13.13 30.70
N THR A 3 45.94 -13.01 30.55
CA THR A 3 45.25 -13.09 29.25
C THR A 3 44.10 -12.07 29.27
N ARG A 4 44.39 -10.83 28.86
CA ARG A 4 43.96 -10.15 27.60
C ARG A 4 42.47 -9.78 27.61
N ALA A 5 42.08 -8.52 27.80
CA ALA A 5 42.23 -7.31 26.98
C ALA A 5 41.10 -7.13 25.94
N ARG A 6 40.49 -5.94 25.99
CA ARG A 6 39.51 -5.33 25.07
C ARG A 6 40.09 -5.10 23.65
N ILE A 7 39.22 -4.71 22.69
CA ILE A 7 39.44 -4.19 21.31
C ILE A 7 39.21 -5.28 20.23
N GLY A 8 38.45 -5.10 19.13
CA GLY A 8 37.86 -3.91 18.49
C GLY A 8 36.62 -4.28 17.65
N ILE A 9 35.65 -3.37 17.45
CA ILE A 9 35.59 -2.34 16.39
C ILE A 9 35.46 -2.94 14.98
N ALA A 10 34.23 -2.81 14.46
CA ALA A 10 33.83 -2.31 13.14
C ALA A 10 34.42 -2.90 11.84
N ALA A 11 33.57 -2.79 10.81
CA ALA A 11 33.83 -2.98 9.39
C ALA A 11 33.74 -4.42 8.87
N ALA A 12 32.55 -4.78 8.37
CA ALA A 12 32.37 -5.18 6.97
C ALA A 12 30.91 -5.64 6.69
N VAL A 13 29.94 -4.72 6.74
CA VAL A 13 28.69 -4.85 5.97
C VAL A 13 28.37 -3.47 5.37
N LEU A 14 29.31 -2.96 4.59
CA LEU A 14 29.12 -1.86 3.64
C LEU A 14 29.56 -2.43 2.30
N GLY A 15 28.59 -2.80 1.47
CA GLY A 15 28.85 -3.23 0.10
C GLY A 15 28.02 -4.42 -0.37
N THR A 16 26.71 -4.25 -0.43
CA THR A 16 25.80 -4.88 -1.42
C THR A 16 24.40 -4.23 -1.33
N VAL A 17 24.39 -2.89 -1.24
CA VAL A 17 23.20 -2.08 -1.56
C VAL A 17 23.32 -1.73 -3.05
N ALA A 18 22.96 -2.69 -3.89
CA ALA A 18 22.70 -2.50 -5.31
C ALA A 18 22.10 -3.81 -5.83
N VAL A 19 20.82 -3.76 -6.23
CA VAL A 19 19.95 -4.85 -6.70
C VAL A 19 19.17 -5.53 -5.57
N GLY A 20 18.05 -4.92 -5.17
CA GLY A 20 17.12 -5.47 -4.18
C GLY A 20 16.12 -4.45 -3.66
N GLY A 21 15.50 -3.68 -4.55
CA GLY A 21 14.57 -2.59 -4.21
C GLY A 21 13.13 -3.05 -3.91
N ALA A 22 12.91 -4.23 -3.32
CA ALA A 22 11.57 -4.76 -3.08
C ALA A 22 11.38 -5.38 -1.68
N ALA A 23 12.18 -4.99 -0.68
CA ALA A 23 12.17 -5.59 0.66
C ALA A 23 11.77 -4.63 1.78
N VAL A 24 10.98 -3.59 1.50
CA VAL A 24 10.47 -2.67 2.53
C VAL A 24 8.96 -2.49 2.36
N VAL A 25 8.20 -3.54 2.67
CA VAL A 25 6.82 -3.42 3.13
C VAL A 25 6.86 -3.79 4.61
N MET A 26 6.80 -2.79 5.48
CA MET A 26 6.98 -2.94 6.93
C MET A 26 5.70 -2.55 7.67
N PHE A 27 5.35 -3.39 8.64
CA PHE A 27 4.53 -3.16 9.84
C PHE A 27 3.01 -3.47 9.84
N GLY A 28 2.71 -4.78 9.90
CA GLY A 28 1.52 -5.30 10.57
C GLY A 28 1.78 -6.40 11.62
N TRP A 29 2.94 -7.05 11.64
CA TRP A 29 3.20 -8.25 12.47
C TRP A 29 4.49 -8.15 13.27
N MET A 30 4.45 -7.51 14.44
CA MET A 30 5.44 -7.70 15.52
C MET A 30 4.94 -8.76 16.52
N ILE A 31 4.61 -9.95 16.02
CA ILE A 31 4.90 -11.17 16.77
C ILE A 31 5.90 -11.92 15.92
N ASP A 32 7.17 -11.87 16.32
CA ASP A 32 8.23 -12.73 15.77
C ASP A 32 7.94 -14.16 16.23
N GLU A 33 6.87 -14.77 15.69
CA GLU A 33 6.60 -16.19 15.86
C GLU A 33 7.55 -16.94 14.93
N THR A 34 8.37 -17.81 15.51
CA THR A 34 9.27 -18.64 14.74
C THR A 34 8.45 -19.53 13.80
N ARG A 35 8.62 -19.34 12.49
CA ARG A 35 7.96 -20.12 11.44
C ARG A 35 8.70 -21.41 11.18
N PHE A 36 7.97 -22.51 11.05
CA PHE A 36 8.54 -23.82 10.71
C PHE A 36 7.89 -24.36 9.45
N ASP A 37 8.70 -24.61 8.44
CA ASP A 37 8.24 -25.07 7.12
C ASP A 37 7.38 -26.33 7.20
N ARG A 38 6.34 -26.35 6.37
CA ARG A 38 5.40 -27.46 6.16
C ARG A 38 5.23 -27.69 4.65
N PRO A 39 6.24 -28.29 3.99
CA PRO A 39 6.17 -28.54 2.56
C PRO A 39 4.96 -29.41 2.19
N ASP A 40 4.37 -29.15 1.03
CA ASP A 40 3.22 -29.90 0.51
C ASP A 40 3.32 -29.99 -1.02
N PRO A 41 3.46 -31.20 -1.59
CA PRO A 41 3.50 -31.39 -3.04
C PRO A 41 2.28 -30.85 -3.78
N ALA A 42 1.10 -30.83 -3.16
CA ALA A 42 -0.11 -30.29 -3.78
C ALA A 42 -0.05 -28.76 -3.88
N PHE A 43 0.47 -28.10 -2.83
CA PHE A 43 0.72 -26.65 -2.84
C PHE A 43 1.83 -26.29 -3.82
N ASP A 44 2.86 -27.15 -3.93
CA ASP A 44 3.95 -26.97 -4.87
C ASP A 44 3.49 -27.06 -6.32
N ALA A 45 2.55 -27.97 -6.61
CA ALA A 45 1.93 -28.10 -7.93
C ALA A 45 1.10 -26.86 -8.29
N LEU A 46 0.29 -26.34 -7.37
CA LEU A 46 -0.49 -25.11 -7.58
C LEU A 46 0.42 -23.92 -7.94
N ALA A 47 1.48 -23.70 -7.17
CA ALA A 47 2.42 -22.62 -7.47
C ALA A 47 3.15 -22.81 -8.81
N SER A 48 3.41 -24.05 -9.21
CA SER A 48 4.05 -24.37 -10.49
C SER A 48 3.10 -24.12 -11.68
N GLU A 49 1.80 -24.39 -11.50
CA GLU A 49 0.75 -24.10 -12.48
C GLU A 49 0.64 -22.59 -12.72
N ILE A 50 0.61 -21.80 -11.64
CA ILE A 50 0.59 -20.32 -11.73
C ILE A 50 1.86 -19.80 -12.40
N ALA A 51 3.04 -20.31 -12.03
CA ALA A 51 4.31 -19.88 -12.61
C ALA A 51 4.44 -20.21 -14.12
N ALA A 52 3.61 -21.11 -14.65
CA ALA A 52 3.59 -21.46 -16.06
C ALA A 52 2.73 -20.50 -16.92
N VAL A 53 1.92 -19.63 -16.30
CA VAL A 53 1.07 -18.67 -17.01
C VAL A 53 1.94 -17.62 -17.73
N PRO A 54 1.75 -17.40 -19.04
CA PRO A 54 2.47 -16.35 -19.76
C PRO A 54 2.23 -14.96 -19.15
N GLY A 55 3.31 -14.23 -18.87
CA GLY A 55 3.26 -12.91 -18.23
C GLY A 55 3.45 -12.95 -16.71
N VAL A 56 3.47 -14.12 -16.07
CA VAL A 56 3.94 -14.28 -14.69
C VAL A 56 5.47 -14.26 -14.66
N THR A 57 6.05 -13.45 -13.77
CA THR A 57 7.50 -13.24 -13.67
C THR A 57 8.10 -13.83 -12.40
N ASP A 58 7.35 -13.85 -11.29
CA ASP A 58 7.75 -14.47 -10.03
C ASP A 58 6.54 -15.07 -9.30
N VAL A 59 6.77 -16.20 -8.63
CA VAL A 59 5.79 -16.83 -7.73
C VAL A 59 6.51 -17.21 -6.45
N GLN A 60 6.28 -16.44 -5.40
CA GLN A 60 6.77 -16.76 -4.07
C GLN A 60 5.70 -17.53 -3.32
N LYS A 61 6.11 -18.55 -2.60
CA LYS A 61 5.21 -19.37 -1.81
C LYS A 61 5.86 -19.76 -0.49
N GLN A 62 5.06 -19.80 0.55
CA GLN A 62 5.48 -20.33 1.84
C GLN A 62 4.33 -21.09 2.46
N ARG A 63 4.68 -22.17 3.16
CA ARG A 63 3.75 -22.93 3.97
C ARG A 63 4.42 -23.28 5.28
N TRP A 64 3.84 -22.84 6.39
CA TRP A 64 4.48 -22.94 7.70
C TRP A 64 3.47 -23.14 8.81
N VAL A 65 3.96 -23.50 9.98
CA VAL A 65 3.25 -23.37 11.26
C VAL A 65 4.03 -22.43 12.17
N GLU A 66 3.33 -21.75 13.06
CA GLU A 66 3.91 -20.77 13.97
C GLU A 66 4.02 -21.32 15.40
N ALA A 67 5.15 -21.03 16.05
CA ALA A 67 5.38 -21.37 17.45
C ALA A 67 4.80 -20.30 18.39
N PRO A 68 4.25 -20.69 19.56
CA PRO A 68 4.29 -22.03 20.15
C PRO A 68 3.05 -22.87 19.85
N ALA A 69 2.08 -22.34 19.11
CA ALA A 69 0.79 -22.99 18.91
C ALA A 69 0.92 -24.25 18.06
N PHE A 70 1.63 -24.17 16.93
CA PHE A 70 1.79 -25.25 15.95
C PHE A 70 0.45 -25.90 15.51
N LEU A 71 -0.66 -25.17 15.60
CA LEU A 71 -2.01 -25.73 15.47
C LEU A 71 -2.50 -25.77 14.02
N ALA A 72 -2.42 -24.64 13.32
CA ALA A 72 -2.89 -24.49 11.95
C ALA A 72 -1.73 -24.18 11.02
N THR A 73 -1.76 -24.74 9.83
CA THR A 73 -0.78 -24.45 8.78
C THR A 73 -1.24 -23.21 8.02
N SER A 74 -0.37 -22.22 7.93
CA SER A 74 -0.54 -21.04 7.08
C SER A 74 0.05 -21.35 5.71
N SER A 75 -0.67 -20.99 4.66
CA SER A 75 -0.21 -21.08 3.27
C SER A 75 -0.33 -19.69 2.65
N TRP A 76 0.71 -19.23 1.97
CA TRP A 76 0.76 -17.93 1.32
C TRP A 76 1.38 -18.05 -0.06
N VAL A 77 0.79 -17.33 -1.02
CA VAL A 77 1.30 -17.19 -2.38
C VAL A 77 1.34 -15.71 -2.74
N GLN A 78 2.49 -15.24 -3.23
CA GLN A 78 2.65 -13.94 -3.88
C GLN A 78 2.95 -14.16 -5.35
N VAL A 79 2.19 -13.50 -6.22
CA VAL A 79 2.36 -13.56 -7.67
C VAL A 79 2.77 -12.19 -8.18
N THR A 80 3.91 -12.11 -8.85
CA THR A 80 4.30 -10.94 -9.64
C THR A 80 4.05 -11.23 -11.11
N ALA A 81 3.26 -10.39 -11.78
CA ALA A 81 2.85 -10.62 -13.15
C ALA A 81 2.53 -9.33 -13.90
N GLU A 82 2.57 -9.40 -15.23
CA GLU A 82 1.91 -8.42 -16.09
C GLU A 82 0.39 -8.44 -15.83
N ALA A 83 -0.27 -7.28 -15.89
CA ALA A 83 -1.72 -7.24 -15.65
C ALA A 83 -2.55 -8.07 -16.65
N SER A 84 -2.04 -8.32 -17.85
CA SER A 84 -2.67 -9.21 -18.84
C SER A 84 -2.74 -10.66 -18.40
N ALA A 85 -1.86 -11.11 -17.51
CA ALA A 85 -1.82 -12.47 -16.97
C ALA A 85 -2.77 -12.68 -15.79
N PHE A 86 -3.19 -11.59 -15.12
CA PHE A 86 -4.00 -11.66 -13.91
C PHE A 86 -5.32 -12.44 -14.06
N PRO A 87 -6.10 -12.29 -15.15
CA PRO A 87 -7.35 -13.05 -15.30
C PRO A 87 -7.14 -14.57 -15.27
N GLU A 88 -6.10 -15.08 -15.93
CA GLU A 88 -5.78 -16.51 -15.98
C GLU A 88 -5.27 -17.01 -14.63
N VAL A 89 -4.39 -16.26 -13.95
CA VAL A 89 -3.93 -16.62 -12.59
C VAL A 89 -5.10 -16.62 -11.60
N ARG A 90 -6.00 -15.63 -11.70
CA ARG A 90 -7.20 -15.58 -10.87
C ARG A 90 -8.08 -16.81 -11.13
N GLU A 91 -8.31 -17.18 -12.38
CA GLU A 91 -9.07 -18.38 -12.74
C GLU A 91 -8.48 -19.64 -12.09
N ILE A 92 -7.17 -19.85 -12.21
CA ILE A 92 -6.45 -20.97 -11.53
C ILE A 92 -6.68 -20.93 -10.01
N ALA A 93 -6.55 -19.75 -9.39
CA ALA A 93 -6.76 -19.60 -7.95
C ALA A 93 -8.22 -19.88 -7.53
N CYS A 94 -9.20 -19.56 -8.38
CA CYS A 94 -10.63 -19.77 -8.08
C CYS A 94 -11.08 -21.21 -8.36
N GLU A 95 -10.45 -21.90 -9.32
CA GLU A 95 -10.77 -23.29 -9.69
C GLU A 95 -9.90 -24.34 -8.97
N THR A 96 -8.88 -23.91 -8.24
CA THR A 96 -7.96 -24.81 -7.54
C THR A 96 -8.68 -25.82 -6.63
N THR A 97 -8.22 -27.07 -6.67
CA THR A 97 -8.68 -28.13 -5.78
C THR A 97 -7.83 -28.23 -4.51
N TYR A 98 -6.88 -27.32 -4.28
CA TYR A 98 -6.05 -27.32 -3.09
C TYR A 98 -6.92 -27.12 -1.83
N PRO A 99 -6.82 -28.00 -0.81
CA PRO A 99 -7.83 -28.08 0.26
C PRO A 99 -7.66 -27.04 1.39
N ASP A 100 -6.46 -26.48 1.54
CA ASP A 100 -6.16 -25.55 2.61
C ASP A 100 -6.43 -24.09 2.17
N ALA A 101 -6.71 -23.23 3.14
CA ALA A 101 -6.85 -21.81 2.87
C ALA A 101 -5.49 -21.22 2.49
N VAL A 102 -5.48 -20.30 1.53
CA VAL A 102 -4.28 -19.65 1.01
C VAL A 102 -4.48 -18.14 1.13
N GLU A 103 -3.52 -17.47 1.77
CA GLU A 103 -3.37 -16.02 1.70
C GLU A 103 -2.74 -15.67 0.35
N TRP A 104 -3.32 -14.69 -0.34
CA TRP A 104 -2.91 -14.34 -1.69
C TRP A 104 -2.39 -12.91 -1.74
N GLY A 105 -1.26 -12.72 -2.39
CA GLY A 105 -0.76 -11.41 -2.77
C GLY A 105 -0.50 -11.35 -4.27
N PHE A 106 -0.77 -10.20 -4.86
CA PHE A 106 -0.55 -9.93 -6.27
C PHE A 106 0.20 -8.63 -6.44
N ASP A 107 1.27 -8.65 -7.22
CA ASP A 107 1.99 -7.49 -7.72
C ASP A 107 1.77 -7.41 -9.24
N LEU A 108 0.86 -6.55 -9.67
CA LEU A 108 0.58 -6.33 -11.09
C LEU A 108 1.47 -5.24 -11.64
N GLU A 109 2.21 -5.54 -12.69
CA GLU A 109 3.17 -4.63 -13.31
C GLU A 109 2.68 -4.15 -14.68
N SER A 110 2.93 -2.88 -14.95
CA SER A 110 2.77 -2.29 -16.28
C SER A 110 4.10 -2.20 -17.01
N ALA A 111 4.05 -2.13 -18.34
CA ALA A 111 5.24 -1.86 -19.16
C ALA A 111 5.93 -0.52 -18.83
N GLY A 112 5.21 0.42 -18.20
CA GLY A 112 5.72 1.73 -17.77
C GLY A 112 6.39 1.75 -16.41
N GLY A 113 6.54 0.61 -15.74
CA GLY A 113 7.18 0.50 -14.42
C GLY A 113 6.27 0.83 -13.24
N THR A 114 4.98 1.12 -13.46
CA THR A 114 3.98 1.16 -12.37
C THR A 114 3.74 -0.26 -11.85
N ARG A 115 3.64 -0.40 -10.52
CA ARG A 115 3.26 -1.63 -9.84
C ARG A 115 2.06 -1.38 -8.94
N VAL A 116 1.09 -2.28 -8.98
CA VAL A 116 -0.07 -2.27 -8.07
C VAL A 116 -0.09 -3.58 -7.28
N SER A 117 0.00 -3.45 -5.96
CA SER A 117 0.04 -4.56 -5.02
C SER A 117 -1.31 -4.71 -4.31
N ALA A 118 -1.81 -5.92 -4.15
CA ALA A 118 -3.02 -6.21 -3.36
C ALA A 118 -2.91 -7.54 -2.64
N PHE A 119 -3.52 -7.62 -1.46
CA PHE A 119 -3.48 -8.80 -0.58
C PHE A 119 -4.89 -9.21 -0.21
N ALA A 120 -5.15 -10.52 -0.21
CA ALA A 120 -6.38 -11.12 0.25
C ALA A 120 -6.07 -12.11 1.38
N ASP A 121 -6.89 -12.04 2.43
CA ASP A 121 -6.78 -12.92 3.58
C ASP A 121 -6.91 -14.40 3.19
N ALA A 122 -6.39 -15.27 4.05
CA ALA A 122 -6.43 -16.70 3.85
C ALA A 122 -7.87 -17.21 3.68
N ALA A 123 -8.19 -17.67 2.48
CA ALA A 123 -9.49 -18.24 2.14
C ALA A 123 -9.34 -19.51 1.30
N ARG A 124 -10.38 -20.33 1.31
CA ARG A 124 -10.49 -21.45 0.36
C ARG A 124 -11.12 -20.96 -0.93
N GLY A 125 -10.49 -21.29 -2.05
CA GLY A 125 -10.93 -20.90 -3.38
C GLY A 125 -10.48 -19.49 -3.75
N CYS A 126 -11.35 -18.76 -4.44
CA CYS A 126 -11.06 -17.52 -5.13
C CYS A 126 -10.55 -16.41 -4.17
N PRO A 127 -9.43 -15.73 -4.48
CA PRO A 127 -8.96 -14.58 -3.69
C PRO A 127 -10.00 -13.47 -3.66
N ALA A 128 -10.30 -12.95 -2.47
CA ALA A 128 -11.28 -11.88 -2.26
C ALA A 128 -10.61 -10.66 -1.61
N PHE A 129 -10.30 -9.65 -2.42
CA PHE A 129 -9.68 -8.40 -1.96
C PHE A 129 -10.69 -7.40 -1.38
N GLY A 130 -11.98 -7.59 -1.67
CA GLY A 130 -13.04 -6.61 -1.38
C GLY A 130 -13.19 -5.51 -2.45
N PHE A 131 -12.43 -5.60 -3.55
CA PHE A 131 -12.49 -4.72 -4.71
C PHE A 131 -12.02 -5.45 -5.98
N ASP A 132 -12.30 -4.84 -7.14
CA ASP A 132 -11.88 -5.33 -8.45
C ASP A 132 -10.45 -4.87 -8.76
N LEU A 133 -9.46 -5.74 -8.52
CA LEU A 133 -8.04 -5.42 -8.70
C LEU A 133 -7.66 -5.08 -10.15
N GLU A 134 -8.22 -5.78 -11.13
CA GLU A 134 -7.84 -5.59 -12.55
C GLU A 134 -8.22 -4.20 -13.09
N PRO A 135 -9.48 -3.72 -12.95
CA PRO A 135 -9.82 -2.35 -13.32
C PRO A 135 -9.04 -1.30 -12.51
N VAL A 136 -8.83 -1.51 -11.20
CA VAL A 136 -8.04 -0.61 -10.37
C VAL A 136 -6.61 -0.49 -10.87
N ALA A 137 -5.94 -1.61 -11.14
CA ALA A 137 -4.59 -1.61 -11.67
C ALA A 137 -4.52 -0.91 -13.02
N SER A 138 -5.49 -1.16 -13.91
CA SER A 138 -5.60 -0.49 -15.20
C SER A 138 -5.69 1.04 -15.07
N GLU A 139 -6.54 1.53 -14.16
CA GLU A 139 -6.69 2.96 -13.92
C GLU A 139 -5.42 3.56 -13.30
N ILE A 140 -4.80 2.91 -12.32
CA ILE A 140 -3.55 3.39 -11.70
C ILE A 140 -2.43 3.46 -12.74
N PHE A 141 -2.29 2.45 -13.60
CA PHE A 141 -1.30 2.47 -14.69
C PHE A 141 -1.48 3.65 -15.64
N ARG A 142 -2.73 4.09 -15.82
CA ARG A 142 -3.08 5.24 -16.66
C ARG A 142 -2.79 6.58 -15.97
N VAL A 143 -3.12 6.73 -14.69
CA VAL A 143 -3.08 8.03 -13.99
C VAL A 143 -1.79 8.29 -13.24
N ALA A 144 -1.11 7.24 -12.76
CA ALA A 144 0.10 7.32 -11.95
C ALA A 144 1.23 6.43 -12.54
N PRO A 145 1.72 6.77 -13.76
CA PRO A 145 2.80 6.02 -14.38
C PRO A 145 4.08 6.08 -13.53
N GLY A 146 4.72 4.92 -13.31
CA GLY A 146 5.96 4.79 -12.55
C GLY A 146 5.80 4.68 -11.03
N SER A 147 4.58 4.70 -10.49
CA SER A 147 4.32 4.59 -9.06
C SER A 147 4.25 3.13 -8.57
N VAL A 148 4.60 2.90 -7.30
CA VAL A 148 4.34 1.62 -6.60
C VAL A 148 3.23 1.82 -5.57
N ILE A 149 2.04 1.30 -5.86
CA ILE A 149 0.84 1.52 -5.05
C ILE A 149 0.33 0.20 -4.44
N GLN A 150 0.06 0.19 -3.15
CA GLN A 150 -0.72 -0.86 -2.50
C GLN A 150 -2.20 -0.47 -2.46
N ALA A 151 -3.07 -1.33 -2.99
CA ALA A 151 -4.52 -1.21 -2.89
C ALA A 151 -5.05 -2.18 -1.83
N ALA A 152 -5.93 -1.69 -0.95
CA ALA A 152 -6.52 -2.50 0.13
C ALA A 152 -7.87 -1.93 0.58
N ILE A 153 -8.68 -2.76 1.23
CA ILE A 153 -9.82 -2.30 2.05
C ILE A 153 -9.37 -2.25 3.49
N TRP A 154 -9.44 -1.07 4.12
CA TRP A 154 -9.09 -0.92 5.53
C TRP A 154 -10.35 -0.84 6.38
N ASP A 155 -10.38 -1.60 7.48
CA ASP A 155 -11.47 -1.66 8.46
C ASP A 155 -12.87 -1.93 7.86
N ALA A 156 -12.94 -2.44 6.63
CA ALA A 156 -14.17 -2.57 5.81
C ALA A 156 -14.90 -1.23 5.52
N GLU A 157 -14.24 -0.10 5.72
CA GLU A 157 -14.86 1.23 5.66
C GLU A 157 -14.25 2.13 4.59
N ARG A 158 -13.00 1.88 4.15
CA ARG A 158 -12.31 2.72 3.16
C ARG A 158 -11.51 1.91 2.15
N PHE A 159 -11.47 2.42 0.93
CA PHE A 159 -10.60 1.91 -0.13
C PHE A 159 -9.29 2.69 -0.13
N ALA A 160 -8.22 2.06 0.34
CA ALA A 160 -6.91 2.68 0.52
C ALA A 160 -5.99 2.42 -0.67
N LEU A 161 -5.30 3.48 -1.10
CA LEU A 161 -4.27 3.53 -2.13
C LEU A 161 -3.00 4.14 -1.53
N SER A 162 -2.10 3.28 -1.09
CA SER A 162 -0.90 3.67 -0.34
C SER A 162 0.35 3.58 -1.22
N SER A 163 1.14 4.65 -1.30
CA SER A 163 2.46 4.57 -1.93
C SER A 163 3.42 3.74 -1.09
N LEU A 164 4.10 2.80 -1.74
CA LEU A 164 5.17 2.00 -1.13
C LEU A 164 6.57 2.53 -1.49
N ASP A 165 6.66 3.56 -2.32
CA ASP A 165 7.93 4.15 -2.71
C ASP A 165 8.53 4.94 -1.53
N GLY A 166 9.34 4.25 -0.71
CA GLY A 166 10.00 4.78 0.48
C GLY A 166 11.12 5.81 0.23
N GLY A 167 11.12 6.48 -0.93
CA GLY A 167 12.05 7.56 -1.23
C GLY A 167 11.69 8.81 -0.44
N ALA A 168 12.66 9.38 0.31
CA ALA A 168 12.50 10.64 1.05
C ALA A 168 12.10 11.86 0.19
N SER A 169 12.01 11.69 -1.14
CA SER A 169 11.64 12.70 -2.12
C SER A 169 10.23 12.53 -2.69
N GLU A 170 9.36 11.71 -2.10
CA GLU A 170 7.94 11.73 -2.46
C GLU A 170 7.33 13.06 -2.01
N VAL A 171 7.47 14.06 -2.87
CA VAL A 171 6.71 15.29 -2.82
C VAL A 171 5.25 14.89 -2.92
N VAL A 172 4.40 15.44 -2.06
CA VAL A 172 2.93 15.34 -2.09
C VAL A 172 2.36 15.37 -3.52
N ALA A 173 3.03 16.12 -4.41
CA ALA A 173 2.79 16.19 -5.85
C ALA A 173 2.66 14.84 -6.59
N HIS A 174 3.40 13.79 -6.21
CA HIS A 174 3.38 12.50 -6.91
C HIS A 174 2.08 11.73 -6.72
N LEU A 175 1.37 12.00 -5.62
CA LEU A 175 0.10 11.37 -5.29
C LEU A 175 -1.11 12.21 -5.74
N LEU A 176 -0.89 13.45 -6.19
CA LEU A 176 -1.95 14.29 -6.74
C LEU A 176 -2.73 13.64 -7.90
N PRO A 177 -2.12 12.86 -8.82
CA PRO A 177 -2.89 12.14 -9.83
C PRO A 177 -3.89 11.15 -9.22
N LEU A 178 -3.52 10.44 -8.14
CA LEU A 178 -4.45 9.55 -7.46
C LEU A 178 -5.58 10.32 -6.78
N VAL A 179 -5.27 11.45 -6.13
CA VAL A 179 -6.28 12.36 -5.54
C VAL A 179 -7.24 12.86 -6.61
N ALA A 180 -6.73 13.34 -7.75
CA ALA A 180 -7.52 13.87 -8.86
C ALA A 180 -8.49 12.84 -9.46
N HIS A 181 -8.12 11.56 -9.38
CA HIS A 181 -8.85 10.45 -9.96
C HIS A 181 -9.53 9.55 -8.92
N ALA A 182 -9.63 9.98 -7.65
CA ALA A 182 -10.17 9.16 -6.57
C ALA A 182 -11.60 8.63 -6.86
N ASP A 183 -12.49 9.45 -7.42
CA ASP A 183 -13.84 9.01 -7.79
C ASP A 183 -13.82 7.92 -8.88
N THR A 184 -12.99 8.08 -9.92
CA THR A 184 -12.83 7.08 -10.98
C THR A 184 -12.21 5.78 -10.45
N LEU A 185 -11.25 5.89 -9.53
CA LEU A 185 -10.62 4.74 -8.89
C LEU A 185 -11.62 3.98 -7.99
N ARG A 186 -12.52 4.69 -7.29
CA ARG A 186 -13.63 4.10 -6.54
C ARG A 186 -14.58 3.33 -7.45
N GLU A 187 -14.96 3.94 -8.57
CA GLU A 187 -15.83 3.31 -9.57
C GLU A 187 -15.17 2.05 -10.17
N ALA A 188 -13.89 2.14 -10.53
CA ALA A 188 -13.13 1.00 -11.05
C ALA A 188 -12.98 -0.13 -10.03
N ALA A 189 -12.81 0.21 -8.75
CA ALA A 189 -12.73 -0.76 -7.67
C ALA A 189 -14.02 -1.54 -7.44
N GLY A 190 -15.16 -1.10 -7.99
CA GLY A 190 -16.45 -1.77 -7.79
C GLY A 190 -16.92 -1.76 -6.34
N VAL A 191 -16.35 -0.90 -5.50
CA VAL A 191 -16.72 -0.73 -4.08
C VAL A 191 -18.00 0.08 -3.93
N ASP A 192 -18.52 0.21 -2.70
CA ASP A 192 -19.67 1.07 -2.43
C ASP A 192 -19.41 2.50 -2.96
N PRO A 193 -20.31 3.09 -3.77
CA PRO A 193 -20.15 4.44 -4.28
C PRO A 193 -19.98 5.52 -3.20
N ALA A 194 -20.44 5.24 -1.97
CA ALA A 194 -20.28 6.10 -0.80
C ALA A 194 -18.96 5.86 -0.04
N MET A 195 -18.22 4.78 -0.35
CA MET A 195 -16.97 4.44 0.32
C MET A 195 -15.90 5.51 0.05
N PRO A 196 -15.30 6.11 1.08
CA PRO A 196 -14.19 7.03 0.89
C PRO A 196 -12.96 6.32 0.30
N VAL A 197 -12.18 7.09 -0.46
CA VAL A 197 -10.88 6.65 -0.95
C VAL A 197 -9.80 7.31 -0.12
N GLU A 198 -8.97 6.52 0.53
CA GLU A 198 -7.76 7.02 1.20
C GLU A 198 -6.60 7.00 0.21
N VAL A 199 -5.95 8.14 0.00
CA VAL A 199 -4.66 8.22 -0.70
C VAL A 199 -3.59 8.54 0.32
N SER A 200 -2.62 7.66 0.49
CA SER A 200 -1.60 7.81 1.53
C SER A 200 -0.19 7.49 1.05
N GLY A 201 0.79 8.00 1.79
CA GLY A 201 2.22 7.84 1.57
C GLY A 201 3.00 8.56 2.68
N PRO A 202 4.33 8.63 2.61
CA PRO A 202 5.15 9.21 3.67
C PRO A 202 4.88 10.70 3.96
N ARG A 203 4.38 11.45 2.96
CA ARG A 203 4.15 12.90 3.03
C ARG A 203 2.70 13.32 2.80
N LEU A 204 1.80 12.38 2.48
CA LEU A 204 0.39 12.65 2.24
C LEU A 204 -0.45 11.59 2.92
N GLY A 205 -1.53 11.99 3.57
CA GLY A 205 -2.64 11.12 3.94
C GLY A 205 -3.93 11.88 3.75
N VAL A 206 -4.82 11.44 2.87
CA VAL A 206 -6.08 12.14 2.66
C VAL A 206 -7.20 11.14 2.41
N GLU A 207 -8.26 11.26 3.20
CA GLU A 207 -9.52 10.58 2.94
C GLU A 207 -10.41 11.45 2.05
N ILE A 208 -10.88 10.88 0.94
CA ILE A 208 -11.61 11.58 -0.12
C ILE A 208 -12.99 10.95 -0.28
N GLY A 209 -14.03 11.69 0.11
CA GLY A 209 -15.40 11.30 -0.07
C GLY A 209 -15.89 11.41 -1.52
N PRO A 210 -17.12 10.94 -1.80
CA PRO A 210 -17.69 10.99 -3.14
C PRO A 210 -17.86 12.41 -3.69
N GLY A 211 -17.27 12.68 -4.85
CA GLY A 211 -17.34 13.98 -5.51
C GLY A 211 -16.38 15.04 -4.95
N GLU A 212 -15.52 14.68 -4.00
CA GLU A 212 -14.58 15.60 -3.36
C GLU A 212 -13.21 15.66 -4.06
N ALA A 213 -12.94 14.73 -4.99
CA ALA A 213 -11.64 14.54 -5.65
C ALA A 213 -11.09 15.84 -6.29
N ALA A 214 -11.94 16.55 -7.05
CA ALA A 214 -11.55 17.80 -7.70
C ALA A 214 -11.22 18.92 -6.69
N GLY A 215 -11.96 18.98 -5.58
CA GLY A 215 -11.74 19.97 -4.53
C GLY A 215 -10.44 19.71 -3.79
N TYR A 216 -10.20 18.47 -3.34
CA TYR A 216 -8.95 18.08 -2.69
C TYR A 216 -7.74 18.26 -3.61
N HIS A 217 -7.85 17.89 -4.88
CA HIS A 217 -6.77 18.09 -5.84
C HIS A 217 -6.40 19.57 -5.99
N ALA A 218 -7.40 20.47 -6.10
CA ALA A 218 -7.17 21.90 -6.21
C ALA A 218 -6.55 22.50 -4.92
N LEU A 219 -7.08 22.11 -3.76
CA LEU A 219 -6.55 22.53 -2.46
C LEU A 219 -5.07 22.10 -2.31
N LEU A 220 -4.79 20.81 -2.50
CA LEU A 220 -3.43 20.27 -2.33
C LEU A 220 -2.45 20.86 -3.34
N THR A 221 -2.86 21.04 -4.61
CA THR A 221 -2.02 21.70 -5.62
C THR A 221 -1.61 23.10 -5.19
N THR A 222 -2.55 23.88 -4.65
CA THR A 222 -2.29 25.26 -4.18
C THR A 222 -1.39 25.26 -2.93
N LEU A 223 -1.68 24.39 -1.97
CA LEU A 223 -0.87 24.22 -0.76
C LEU A 223 0.59 23.88 -1.09
N ILE A 224 0.82 22.97 -2.02
CA ILE A 224 2.17 22.54 -2.43
C ILE A 224 2.86 23.61 -3.27
N GLY A 225 2.16 24.16 -4.27
CA GLY A 225 2.74 25.06 -5.25
C GLY A 225 3.01 26.47 -4.74
N ASP A 226 2.08 27.02 -3.95
CA ASP A 226 2.09 28.43 -3.56
C ASP A 226 2.49 28.64 -2.09
N HIS A 227 2.39 27.60 -1.26
CA HIS A 227 2.62 27.66 0.19
C HIS A 227 3.69 26.70 0.72
N ASP A 228 4.46 26.07 -0.18
CA ASP A 228 5.58 25.17 0.16
C ASP A 228 5.19 24.06 1.16
N VAL A 229 3.95 23.57 1.10
CA VAL A 229 3.50 22.45 1.94
C VAL A 229 4.26 21.18 1.53
N SER A 230 4.93 20.59 2.51
CA SER A 230 5.76 19.38 2.34
C SER A 230 5.17 18.13 3.00
N PHE A 231 4.15 18.30 3.84
CA PHE A 231 3.37 17.23 4.46
C PHE A 231 1.92 17.69 4.63
N PHE A 232 0.97 16.82 4.33
CA PHE A 232 -0.45 17.03 4.60
C PHE A 232 -1.10 15.72 5.06
N SER A 233 -1.83 15.74 6.17
CA SER A 233 -2.62 14.59 6.61
C SER A 233 -3.99 14.96 7.15
N PHE A 234 -5.01 14.22 6.71
CA PHE A 234 -6.39 14.22 7.22
C PHE A 234 -7.04 12.85 6.99
N GLY A 235 -7.70 12.29 8.01
CA GLY A 235 -8.55 11.09 7.92
C GLY A 235 -7.83 9.75 7.68
N GLY A 236 -6.65 9.75 7.04
CA GLY A 236 -5.93 8.51 6.68
C GLY A 236 -5.07 7.93 7.81
N GLY A 237 -5.07 6.60 7.91
CA GLY A 237 -4.12 5.64 8.54
C GLY A 237 -3.48 5.90 9.91
N GLY A 238 -3.56 7.11 10.46
CA GLY A 238 -2.99 7.51 11.74
C GLY A 238 -4.06 8.27 12.49
N THR A 239 -4.78 7.59 13.38
CA THR A 239 -5.58 8.28 14.39
C THR A 239 -4.66 9.29 15.07
N PRO A 240 -5.02 10.59 15.13
CA PRO A 240 -4.26 11.56 15.89
C PRO A 240 -4.00 10.99 17.30
N ILE A 241 -2.75 11.02 17.75
CA ILE A 241 -2.32 10.36 19.02
C ILE A 241 -3.16 10.86 20.21
N ASP A 242 -3.72 12.06 20.11
CA ASP A 242 -4.58 12.69 21.12
C ASP A 242 -6.09 12.49 20.90
N GLY A 243 -6.49 11.72 19.89
CA GLY A 243 -7.88 11.40 19.57
C GLY A 243 -8.70 12.59 19.05
N VAL A 244 -8.05 13.69 18.67
CA VAL A 244 -8.72 14.89 18.15
C VAL A 244 -8.52 14.97 16.66
N GLU A 245 -9.62 14.92 15.92
CA GLU A 245 -9.63 15.13 14.47
C GLU A 245 -9.07 16.52 14.13
N LYS A 246 -8.08 16.55 13.23
CA LYS A 246 -7.36 17.76 12.83
C LYS A 246 -6.70 17.55 11.48
N VAL A 247 -6.36 18.66 10.82
CA VAL A 247 -5.47 18.64 9.65
C VAL A 247 -4.05 18.84 10.13
N GLN A 248 -3.13 17.96 9.73
CA GLN A 248 -1.71 18.11 10.05
C GLN A 248 -0.93 18.58 8.82
N VAL A 249 -0.11 19.62 8.98
CA VAL A 249 0.62 20.25 7.87
C VAL A 249 2.07 20.53 8.27
N THR A 250 3.04 20.27 7.39
CA THR A 250 4.40 20.82 7.50
C THR A 250 4.61 21.86 6.42
N ALA A 251 4.83 23.11 6.82
CA ALA A 251 5.04 24.25 5.94
C ALA A 251 5.80 25.37 6.66
N PRO A 252 6.42 26.33 5.93
CA PRO A 252 7.08 27.47 6.55
C PRO A 252 6.12 28.33 7.40
N ASP A 253 6.57 28.78 8.58
CA ASP A 253 5.79 29.61 9.52
C ASP A 253 5.13 30.83 8.87
N ALA A 254 5.80 31.44 7.89
CA ALA A 254 5.29 32.59 7.17
C ALA A 254 4.00 32.30 6.38
N GLN A 255 3.71 31.02 6.08
CA GLN A 255 2.56 30.58 5.30
C GLN A 255 1.38 30.11 6.16
N HIS A 256 1.57 29.90 7.47
CA HIS A 256 0.57 29.24 8.34
C HIS A 256 -0.81 29.92 8.27
N ALA A 257 -0.88 31.24 8.44
CA ALA A 257 -2.13 31.98 8.39
C ALA A 257 -2.80 32.02 7.00
N ALA A 258 -2.05 31.79 5.92
CA ALA A 258 -2.59 31.67 4.57
C ALA A 258 -3.15 30.25 4.34
N ILE A 259 -2.42 29.23 4.79
CA ILE A 259 -2.83 27.82 4.73
C ILE A 259 -4.11 27.58 5.52
N GLU A 260 -4.21 28.08 6.75
CA GLU A 260 -5.43 27.97 7.57
C GLU A 260 -6.65 28.55 6.86
N ARG A 261 -6.50 29.74 6.27
CA ARG A 261 -7.57 30.39 5.52
C ARG A 261 -7.96 29.60 4.28
N LEU A 262 -6.98 29.08 3.54
CA LEU A 262 -7.22 28.30 2.34
C LEU A 262 -7.98 26.99 2.66
N ILE A 263 -7.62 26.31 3.75
CA ILE A 263 -8.33 25.12 4.22
C ILE A 263 -9.76 25.48 4.64
N ALA A 264 -9.95 26.54 5.43
CA ALA A 264 -11.27 27.00 5.86
C ALA A 264 -12.19 27.41 4.68
N ASP A 265 -11.61 28.02 3.64
CA ASP A 265 -12.35 28.47 2.46
C ASP A 265 -12.57 27.35 1.41
N SER A 266 -12.04 26.14 1.65
CA SER A 266 -12.03 25.05 0.65
C SER A 266 -13.41 24.45 0.37
N GLY A 267 -14.36 24.57 1.31
CA GLY A 267 -15.66 23.91 1.23
C GLY A 267 -15.61 22.37 1.35
N LEU A 268 -14.45 21.82 1.72
CA LEU A 268 -14.24 20.39 1.98
C LEU A 268 -14.49 20.07 3.46
N PRO A 269 -14.66 18.79 3.85
CA PRO A 269 -14.83 18.40 5.24
C PRO A 269 -13.73 18.92 6.19
N VAL A 270 -12.51 19.12 5.66
CA VAL A 270 -11.38 19.68 6.41
C VAL A 270 -11.53 21.15 6.82
N ALA A 271 -12.48 21.89 6.25
CA ALA A 271 -12.64 23.33 6.46
C ALA A 271 -12.96 23.71 7.92
N ASP A 272 -13.68 22.84 8.63
CA ASP A 272 -14.12 23.09 10.01
C ASP A 272 -13.15 22.51 11.06
N LEU A 273 -12.05 21.90 10.61
CA LEU A 273 -11.09 21.22 11.48
C LEU A 273 -9.95 22.13 11.93
N PRO A 274 -9.44 21.95 13.16
CA PRO A 274 -8.23 22.63 13.58
C PRO A 274 -7.04 22.21 12.70
N VAL A 275 -6.19 23.16 12.36
CA VAL A 275 -4.92 22.90 11.65
C VAL A 275 -3.78 22.85 12.67
N ALA A 276 -3.00 21.78 12.63
CA ALA A 276 -1.81 21.59 13.45
C ALA A 276 -0.57 21.61 12.55
N PHE A 277 0.31 22.58 12.78
CA PHE A 277 1.59 22.66 12.09
C PHE A 277 2.65 21.80 12.80
N LEU A 278 3.34 20.97 12.03
CA LEU A 278 4.42 20.10 12.48
C LEU A 278 5.78 20.69 12.11
N GLU A 279 6.79 20.45 12.94
CA GLU A 279 8.19 20.85 12.71
C GLU A 279 8.94 19.94 11.72
#